data_AF-A0A9Q3H815-F1
#
_entry.id   AF-A0A9Q3H815-F1
#
_cell.length_a   1.000
_cell.length_b   1.000
_cell.length_c   1.000
_cell.angle_alpha   90.00
_cell.angle_beta   90.00
_cell.angle_gamma   90.00
#
_symmetry.space_group_name_H-M   'P 1'
#
loop_
_entity.id
_entity.type
_entity.pdbx_description
1 polymer ?
#
loop_
_entity_poly.entity_id
_entity_poly.type
_entity_poly.pdbx_seq_one_letter_code
_entity_poly.pdbx_strand_id
1 'polypeptide(L)'
;MVANSRVSAASDDDHQQFLSLNKNYRQAIGKISYLQVATRRDLAFFTSQLSQFLEKPGYSHWIAFKHLLQYRAGTQDLALCLGGSDFSLCSYSNADYANCINT
;
A
#
# COMPACT_ATOMS: atom_id res chain seq x y z
N MET A 1 10.09 10.76 -4.85
CA MET A 1 8.73 10.48 -4.33
C MET A 1 7.75 10.89 -5.42
N VAL A 2 7.22 9.93 -6.19
CA VAL A 2 6.26 10.24 -7.26
C VAL A 2 4.90 10.51 -6.62
N ALA A 3 4.38 11.71 -6.88
CA ALA A 3 3.09 12.19 -6.40
C ALA A 3 1.96 11.21 -6.76
N ASN A 4 1.01 11.03 -5.83
CA ASN A 4 -0.32 10.42 -5.96
C ASN A 4 -0.75 10.06 -7.41
N SER A 5 -0.10 9.07 -8.01
CA SER A 5 -0.42 8.61 -9.35
C SER A 5 -1.63 7.72 -9.19
N ARG A 6 -2.84 8.31 -9.33
CA ARG A 6 -4.06 7.53 -9.45
C ARG A 6 -3.85 6.53 -10.57
N VAL A 7 -3.84 5.24 -10.22
CA VAL A 7 -3.74 4.20 -11.24
C VAL A 7 -4.97 4.33 -12.14
N SER A 8 -4.75 4.50 -13.45
CA SER A 8 -5.81 4.68 -14.43
C SER A 8 -6.37 3.33 -14.88
N ALA A 9 -7.59 3.31 -15.40
CA ALA A 9 -8.20 2.10 -15.96
C ALA A 9 -7.30 1.48 -17.05
N ALA A 10 -7.24 0.15 -17.08
CA ALA A 10 -6.41 -0.58 -18.02
C ALA A 10 -6.96 -0.50 -19.45
N SER A 11 -6.07 -0.25 -20.43
CA SER A 11 -6.38 -0.47 -21.84
C SER A 11 -6.61 -1.97 -22.12
N ASP A 12 -7.26 -2.31 -23.24
CA ASP A 12 -7.48 -3.70 -23.65
C ASP A 12 -6.14 -4.44 -23.86
N ASP A 13 -5.16 -3.78 -24.47
CA ASP A 13 -3.81 -4.32 -24.66
C ASP A 13 -3.11 -4.62 -23.32
N ASP A 14 -3.23 -3.72 -22.35
CA ASP A 14 -2.65 -3.89 -21.01
C ASP A 14 -3.27 -5.07 -20.25
N HIS A 15 -4.57 -5.30 -20.46
CA HIS A 15 -5.28 -6.41 -19.85
C HIS A 15 -4.83 -7.74 -20.47
N GLN A 16 -4.68 -7.80 -21.80
CA GLN A 16 -4.16 -8.99 -22.48
C GLN A 16 -2.74 -9.33 -22.04
N GLN A 17 -1.88 -8.32 -21.90
CA GLN A 17 -0.54 -8.50 -21.35
C GLN A 17 -0.58 -9.09 -19.93
N PHE A 18 -1.50 -8.64 -19.08
CA PHE A 18 -1.66 -9.22 -17.75
C PHE A 18 -2.10 -10.68 -17.80
N LEU A 19 -3.07 -11.03 -18.65
CA LEU A 19 -3.56 -12.40 -18.81
C LEU A 19 -2.43 -13.37 -19.22
N SER A 20 -1.49 -12.91 -20.05
CA SER A 20 -0.31 -13.71 -20.44
C SER A 20 0.58 -14.14 -19.27
N LEU A 21 0.56 -13.40 -18.14
CA LEU A 21 1.35 -13.71 -16.96
C LEU A 21 0.79 -14.88 -16.14
N ASN A 22 -0.47 -15.29 -16.41
CA ASN A 22 -1.18 -16.34 -15.70
C ASN A 22 -1.14 -16.16 -14.16
N LYS A 23 -1.43 -14.95 -13.68
CA LYS A 23 -1.45 -14.61 -12.25
C LYS A 23 -2.85 -14.29 -11.75
N ASN A 24 -3.17 -14.76 -10.55
CA ASN A 24 -4.43 -14.45 -9.87
C ASN A 24 -4.35 -13.10 -9.14
N TYR A 25 -4.79 -12.03 -9.81
CA TYR A 25 -4.78 -10.68 -9.23
C TYR A 25 -5.59 -10.58 -7.93
N ARG A 26 -6.81 -11.15 -7.90
CA ARG A 26 -7.68 -11.14 -6.71
C ARG A 26 -7.01 -11.78 -5.49
N GLN A 27 -6.35 -12.92 -5.68
CA GLN A 27 -5.63 -13.59 -4.60
C GLN A 27 -4.46 -12.74 -4.09
N ALA A 28 -3.74 -12.08 -5.00
CA ALA A 28 -2.61 -11.23 -4.67
C ALA A 28 -3.04 -10.03 -3.81
N ILE A 29 -4.14 -9.36 -4.18
CA ILE A 29 -4.74 -8.28 -3.40
C ILE A 29 -5.24 -8.78 -2.03
N GLY A 30 -5.85 -9.97 -1.97
CA GLY A 30 -6.27 -10.58 -0.70
C GLY A 30 -5.11 -10.79 0.28
N LYS A 31 -3.94 -11.22 -0.21
CA LYS A 31 -2.73 -11.37 0.60
C LYS A 31 -2.24 -10.03 1.16
N ILE A 32 -2.22 -8.98 0.35
CA ILE A 32 -1.87 -7.64 0.85
C ILE A 32 -2.91 -7.15 1.86
N SER A 33 -4.19 -7.41 1.61
CA SER A 33 -5.27 -7.02 2.52
C SER A 33 -5.13 -7.66 3.91
N TYR A 34 -4.65 -8.90 3.97
CA TYR A 34 -4.30 -9.53 5.25
C TYR A 34 -3.08 -8.85 5.90
N LEU A 35 -2.04 -8.57 5.12
CA LEU A 35 -0.80 -7.96 5.60
C LEU A 35 -1.00 -6.53 6.14
N GLN A 36 -1.86 -5.71 5.52
CA GLN A 36 -2.16 -4.35 6.03
C GLN A 36 -2.78 -4.38 7.42
N VAL A 37 -3.64 -5.38 7.71
CA VAL A 37 -4.30 -5.51 9.01
C VAL A 37 -3.30 -5.94 10.08
N ALA A 38 -2.39 -6.85 9.73
CA ALA A 38 -1.50 -7.48 10.69
C ALA A 38 -0.22 -6.69 11.04
N THR A 39 0.31 -5.86 10.14
CA THR A 39 1.72 -5.37 10.28
C THR A 39 1.92 -3.88 10.11
N ARG A 40 1.30 -3.21 9.13
CA ARG A 40 1.49 -1.78 8.85
C ARG A 40 0.29 -1.23 8.08
N ARG A 41 -0.37 -0.21 8.65
CA ARG A 41 -1.55 0.45 8.07
C ARG A 41 -1.20 1.33 6.86
N ASP A 42 0.09 1.61 6.64
CA ASP A 42 0.59 2.46 5.54
C ASP A 42 0.31 1.86 4.13
N LEU A 43 -0.02 0.57 4.07
CA LEU A 43 -0.37 -0.13 2.82
C LEU A 43 -1.86 -0.02 2.47
N ALA A 44 -2.69 0.48 3.38
CA ALA A 44 -4.14 0.47 3.20
C ALA A 44 -4.61 1.35 2.04
N PHE A 45 -3.98 2.51 1.87
CA PHE A 45 -4.30 3.42 0.77
C PHE A 45 -4.01 2.79 -0.61
N PHE A 46 -2.84 2.14 -0.76
CA PHE A 46 -2.51 1.51 -2.03
C PHE A 46 -3.37 0.27 -2.29
N THR A 47 -3.67 -0.51 -1.25
CA THR A 47 -4.51 -1.70 -1.37
C THR A 47 -5.93 -1.33 -1.81
N SER A 48 -6.51 -0.27 -1.25
CA SER A 48 -7.85 0.21 -1.62
C SER A 48 -7.90 0.77 -3.03
N GLN A 49 -6.82 1.39 -3.52
CA GLN A 49 -6.71 1.84 -4.90
C GLN A 49 -6.61 0.66 -5.88
N LEU A 50 -5.74 -0.32 -5.58
CA LEU A 50 -5.57 -1.50 -6.43
C LEU A 50 -6.79 -2.43 -6.44
N SER A 51 -7.58 -2.45 -5.35
CA SER A 51 -8.81 -3.24 -5.27
C SER A 51 -9.94 -2.72 -6.16
N GLN A 52 -9.85 -1.48 -6.66
CA GLN A 52 -10.83 -0.96 -7.62
C GLN A 52 -10.74 -1.65 -8.99
N PHE A 53 -9.60 -2.28 -9.29
CA PHE A 53 -9.30 -2.90 -10.59
C PHE A 53 -9.33 -4.44 -10.56
N LEU A 54 -10.15 -5.04 -9.68
CA LEU A 54 -10.25 -6.49 -9.51
C LEU A 54 -11.02 -7.22 -10.63
N GLU A 55 -11.86 -6.50 -11.38
CA GLU A 55 -12.62 -7.05 -12.51
C GLU A 55 -11.77 -7.13 -13.78
N LYS A 56 -11.04 -6.05 -14.09
CA LYS A 56 -10.17 -5.94 -15.27
C LYS A 56 -8.77 -5.48 -14.87
N PRO A 57 -7.92 -6.38 -14.34
CA PRO A 57 -6.56 -6.04 -13.98
C PRO A 57 -5.70 -5.82 -15.23
N GLY A 58 -4.96 -4.71 -15.28
CA GLY A 58 -3.97 -4.44 -16.33
C GLY A 58 -2.55 -4.75 -15.89
N TYR A 59 -1.63 -4.83 -16.85
CA TYR A 59 -0.21 -5.03 -16.57
C TYR A 59 0.39 -3.91 -15.72
N SER A 60 -0.01 -2.66 -15.96
CA SER A 60 0.33 -1.49 -15.15
C SER A 60 -0.04 -1.65 -13.67
N HIS A 61 -1.23 -2.18 -13.38
CA HIS A 61 -1.69 -2.49 -12.03
C HIS A 61 -0.80 -3.55 -11.36
N TRP A 62 -0.38 -4.58 -12.11
CA TRP A 62 0.52 -5.61 -11.60
C TRP A 62 1.93 -5.06 -11.31
N ILE A 63 2.43 -4.13 -12.12
CA ILE A 63 3.68 -3.43 -11.82
C ILE A 63 3.55 -2.63 -10.53
N ALA A 64 2.48 -1.85 -10.38
CA ALA A 64 2.23 -1.07 -9.17
C ALA A 64 2.15 -1.96 -7.92
N PHE A 65 1.49 -3.12 -8.04
CA PHE A 65 1.45 -4.14 -7.00
C PHE A 65 2.85 -4.65 -6.62
N LYS A 66 3.70 -4.99 -7.61
CA LYS A 66 5.10 -5.42 -7.35
C LYS A 66 5.92 -4.31 -6.69
N HIS A 67 5.74 -3.07 -7.12
CA HIS A 67 6.43 -1.92 -6.55
C HIS A 67 6.06 -1.71 -5.08
N LEU A 68 4.78 -1.88 -4.71
CA LEU A 68 4.34 -1.85 -3.31
C LEU A 68 5.05 -2.93 -2.48
N LEU A 69 5.15 -4.16 -2.99
CA LEU A 69 5.85 -5.24 -2.28
C LEU A 69 7.34 -4.94 -2.10
N GLN A 70 7.99 -4.39 -3.12
CA GLN A 70 9.39 -3.97 -3.05
C GLN A 70 9.58 -2.82 -2.05
N TYR A 71 8.68 -1.83 -2.06
CA TYR A 71 8.69 -0.75 -1.08
C TYR A 71 8.59 -1.30 0.35
N ARG A 72 7.66 -2.23 0.59
CA ARG A 72 7.53 -2.87 1.90
C ARG A 72 8.79 -3.64 2.30
N ALA A 73 9.38 -4.40 1.38
CA ALA A 73 10.60 -5.17 1.66
C ALA A 73 11.81 -4.26 1.92
N GLY A 74 11.98 -3.20 1.11
CA GLY A 74 13.11 -2.26 1.24
C GLY A 74 12.99 -1.28 2.42
N THR A 75 11.82 -1.15 3.05
CA THR A 75 11.59 -0.30 4.23
C THR A 75 11.50 -1.09 5.53
N GLN A 76 11.94 -2.35 5.53
CA GLN A 76 12.02 -3.15 6.75
C GLN A 76 13.08 -2.62 7.71
N ASP A 77 14.23 -2.20 7.18
CA ASP A 77 15.38 -1.73 7.95
C ASP A 77 15.42 -0.20 8.15
N LEU A 78 14.41 0.52 7.64
CA LEU A 78 14.32 1.97 7.74
C LEU A 78 13.44 2.38 8.93
N ALA A 79 14.01 3.21 9.80
CA ALA A 79 13.33 3.88 10.90
C ALA A 79 13.29 5.39 10.67
N LEU A 80 12.25 6.06 11.19
CA LEU A 80 12.19 7.51 11.19
C LEU A 80 13.12 8.06 12.28
N CYS A 81 14.28 8.59 11.88
CA CYS A 81 15.15 9.35 12.77
C CYS A 81 14.65 10.80 12.84
N LEU A 82 13.78 11.08 13.81
CA LEU A 82 13.47 12.44 14.21
C LEU A 82 14.69 12.92 15.03
N GLY A 83 15.46 13.88 14.52
CA GLY A 83 16.76 14.25 15.09
C GLY A 83 16.76 14.54 16.60
N GLY A 84 17.90 14.27 17.24
CA GLY A 84 18.17 14.46 18.67
C GLY A 84 19.51 13.81 19.04
N SER A 85 20.28 14.40 19.96
CA SER A 85 21.57 13.85 20.41
C SER A 85 21.45 12.58 21.23
N ASP A 86 20.27 12.33 21.80
CA ASP A 86 19.99 11.20 22.67
C ASP A 86 18.98 10.25 22.01
N PHE A 87 19.33 8.97 21.89
CA PHE A 87 18.45 7.88 21.45
C PHE A 87 17.40 7.50 22.52
N SER A 88 16.94 8.47 23.32
CA SER A 88 15.84 8.29 24.26
C SER A 88 14.54 8.25 23.45
N LEU A 89 14.00 7.05 23.23
CA LEU A 89 12.74 6.83 22.54
C LEU A 89 11.57 7.39 23.37
N CYS A 90 11.22 8.66 23.17
CA CYS A 90 10.00 9.25 23.69
C CYS A 90 8.88 9.08 22.65
N SER A 91 8.06 8.05 22.80
CA SER A 91 6.88 7.84 21.95
C SER A 91 5.68 8.61 22.49
N TYR A 92 5.18 9.58 21.73
CA TYR A 92 3.89 10.22 21.98
C TYR A 92 2.82 9.51 21.13
N SER A 93 1.84 8.90 21.80
CA SER A 93 0.71 8.26 21.14
C SER A 93 -0.52 9.17 21.24
N ASN A 94 -0.88 9.82 20.14
CA ASN A 94 -2.14 10.57 20.05
C ASN A 94 -3.27 9.61 19.67
N ALA A 95 -3.88 8.98 20.66
CA ALA A 95 -5.01 8.07 20.49
C ALA A 95 -6.33 8.83 20.62
N ASP A 96 -6.63 9.69 19.65
CA ASP A 96 -7.85 10.50 19.66
C ASP A 96 -8.97 9.73 18.96
N TYR A 97 -9.36 8.59 19.52
CA TYR A 97 -10.60 7.94 19.11
C TYR A 97 -11.74 8.44 19.99
N ALA A 98 -12.39 9.51 19.52
CA ALA A 98 -13.72 9.95 19.93
C ALA A 98 -13.92 10.44 21.39
N ASN A 99 -13.15 11.42 21.87
CA ASN A 99 -13.57 12.20 23.04
C ASN A 99 -13.14 13.67 23.02
N CYS A 100 -13.93 14.51 22.36
CA CYS A 100 -14.15 15.89 22.80
C CYS A 100 -15.66 16.18 22.69
N ILE A 101 -16.39 15.96 23.78
CA ILE A 101 -17.71 16.56 23.97
C ILE A 101 -17.47 17.82 24.85
N ASN A 102 -17.50 18.98 24.20
CA ASN A 102 -17.28 20.34 24.73
C ASN A 102 -15.82 20.76 24.96
N THR A 103 -15.34 21.63 24.09
CA THR A 103 -14.46 22.76 24.46
C THR A 103 -14.96 23.99 23.73
#